data_AF-A0A2H0DH44-F1
#
_entry.id   AF-A0A2H0DH44-F1
#
_cell.length_a   1.000
_cell.length_b   1.000
_cell.length_c   1.000
_cell.angle_alpha   90.00
_cell.angle_beta   90.00
_cell.angle_gamma   90.00
#
_symmetry.space_group_name_H-M   'P 1'
#
loop_
_entity.id
_entity.type
_entity.pdbx_description
1 polymer ?
#
loop_
_entity_poly.entity_id
_entity_poly.type
_entity_poly.pdbx_seq_one_letter_code
_entity_poly.pdbx_strand_id
1 'polypeptide(L)'
;MRRFPPFLLCALLSVGASAAPSADAKDAGATADKDTVELVDSFLKADTAKIPAGAIPVFMKIDPETLPERQRIPYEAKKAELQALRMAAESKRKPPIRMAGKEPVENCPREKGTKKLIDTLMGMGFGQLDPQEVLFLEKKTRCTECELIDEFGLKVTIVPPDKKKKEKYPMRYYLMHQNSPAWALIAAYRKGSEGGTNFFGVGFFGACR
;
A
#
# COMPACT_ATOMS: atom_id res chain seq x y z
N MET A 1 60.42 -4.81 16.77
CA MET A 1 61.20 -3.55 16.78
C MET A 1 60.92 -2.79 15.49
N ARG A 2 60.93 -1.44 15.59
CA ARG A 2 60.62 -0.40 14.57
C ARG A 2 59.12 -0.10 14.43
N ARG A 3 58.64 1.14 14.45
CA ARG A 3 59.01 2.45 15.05
C ARG A 3 57.81 3.36 14.67
N PHE A 4 57.18 4.04 15.63
CA PHE A 4 56.21 5.12 15.34
C PHE A 4 56.91 6.30 14.62
N PRO A 5 56.16 7.12 13.88
CA PRO A 5 56.18 8.54 14.20
C PRO A 5 54.79 9.19 14.33
N PRO A 6 54.69 10.28 15.14
CA PRO A 6 53.47 11.06 15.40
C PRO A 6 53.51 12.44 14.72
N PHE A 7 52.48 12.84 13.97
CA PHE A 7 52.29 14.21 13.44
C PHE A 7 50.82 14.29 13.00
N LEU A 8 50.01 15.33 13.15
CA LEU A 8 50.10 16.64 13.78
C LEU A 8 48.64 17.14 13.86
N LEU A 9 48.29 17.89 14.90
CA LEU A 9 47.04 18.65 15.00
C LEU A 9 46.87 19.60 13.80
N CYS A 10 45.65 19.69 13.27
CA CYS A 10 45.11 20.95 12.75
C CYS A 10 43.62 21.02 13.06
N ALA A 11 43.30 21.80 14.09
CA ALA A 11 41.97 22.30 14.34
C ALA A 11 41.63 23.37 13.30
N LEU A 12 40.49 23.26 12.63
CA LEU A 12 39.81 24.39 12.01
C LEU A 12 38.32 24.25 12.28
N LEU A 13 37.88 25.08 13.21
CA LEU A 13 36.50 25.49 13.42
C LEU A 13 35.95 26.11 12.14
N SER A 14 34.95 25.47 11.53
CA SER A 14 34.01 26.14 10.63
C SER A 14 32.68 26.35 11.37
N VAL A 15 32.57 27.55 11.92
CA VAL A 15 31.31 28.18 12.32
C VAL A 15 30.62 28.68 11.05
N GLY A 16 29.31 28.45 10.94
CA GLY A 16 28.43 29.06 9.93
C GLY A 16 27.99 28.07 8.86
N ALA A 17 26.71 27.86 8.57
CA ALA A 17 25.53 28.66 8.82
C ALA A 17 24.36 27.77 9.25
N SER A 18 23.69 28.17 10.32
CA SER A 18 22.32 27.74 10.59
C SER A 18 21.45 28.24 9.44
N ALA A 19 21.22 27.39 8.45
CA ALA A 19 20.11 27.58 7.52
C ALA A 19 18.83 27.47 8.36
N ALA A 20 18.25 28.63 8.65
CA ALA A 20 16.91 28.73 9.21
C ALA A 20 15.96 27.84 8.39
N PRO A 21 15.02 27.12 9.03
CA PRO A 21 13.98 26.43 8.30
C PRO A 21 13.20 27.48 7.52
N SER A 22 13.34 27.46 6.19
CA SER A 22 12.51 28.24 5.29
C SER A 22 11.08 27.74 5.48
N ALA A 23 10.33 28.51 6.27
CA ALA A 23 8.89 28.43 6.35
C ALA A 23 8.30 28.72 4.96
N ASP A 24 7.26 27.95 4.64
CA ASP A 24 6.25 28.26 3.64
C ASP A 24 6.73 28.31 2.18
N ALA A 25 7.14 27.14 1.69
CA ALA A 25 6.68 26.75 0.35
C ALA A 25 5.14 26.71 0.42
N LYS A 26 4.48 27.79 -0.02
CA LYS A 26 3.04 27.80 -0.26
C LYS A 26 2.68 26.60 -1.14
N ASP A 27 2.06 25.60 -0.53
CA ASP A 27 1.42 24.47 -1.21
C ASP A 27 0.37 25.04 -2.17
N ALA A 28 0.78 25.25 -3.42
CA ALA A 28 -0.11 25.71 -4.48
C ALA A 28 -1.11 24.59 -4.77
N GLY A 29 -2.28 24.63 -4.11
CA GLY A 29 -3.37 23.69 -4.31
C GLY A 29 -3.93 23.05 -3.04
N ALA A 30 -3.36 23.29 -1.86
CA ALA A 30 -3.95 22.79 -0.61
C ALA A 30 -5.11 23.69 -0.17
N THR A 31 -6.31 23.11 -0.08
CA THR A 31 -7.55 23.77 0.39
C THR A 31 -8.03 23.24 1.74
N ALA A 32 -7.40 22.16 2.24
CA ALA A 32 -7.68 21.61 3.56
C ALA A 32 -7.33 22.62 4.67
N ASP A 33 -8.14 22.61 5.74
CA ASP A 33 -7.87 23.37 6.95
C ASP A 33 -6.66 22.83 7.72
N LYS A 34 -6.12 23.64 8.62
CA LYS A 34 -4.90 23.30 9.39
C LYS A 34 -5.09 22.05 10.25
N ASP A 35 -6.27 21.88 10.84
CA ASP A 35 -6.56 20.73 11.72
C ASP A 35 -6.57 19.42 10.91
N THR A 36 -7.09 19.46 9.68
CA THR A 36 -7.03 18.34 8.73
C THR A 36 -5.60 17.99 8.33
N VAL A 37 -4.76 18.99 8.06
CA VAL A 37 -3.34 18.77 7.72
C VAL A 37 -2.57 18.18 8.91
N GLU A 38 -2.80 18.70 10.12
CA GLU A 38 -2.18 18.17 11.35
C GLU A 38 -2.63 16.74 11.66
N LEU A 39 -3.92 16.44 11.46
CA LEU A 39 -4.45 15.09 11.57
C LEU A 39 -3.72 14.15 10.61
N VAL A 40 -3.58 14.52 9.34
CA VAL A 40 -2.86 13.70 8.36
C VAL A 40 -1.40 13.49 8.77
N ASP A 41 -0.69 14.55 9.16
CA ASP A 41 0.70 14.43 9.60
C ASP A 41 0.86 13.52 10.83
N SER A 42 -0.09 13.56 11.76
CA SER A 42 -0.08 12.67 12.93
C SER A 42 -0.26 11.20 12.52
N PHE A 43 -1.16 10.91 11.57
CA PHE A 43 -1.40 9.57 11.04
C PHE A 43 -0.21 9.03 10.24
N LEU A 44 0.46 9.89 9.49
CA LEU A 44 1.62 9.51 8.69
C LEU A 44 2.85 9.18 9.54
N LYS A 45 2.99 9.81 10.71
CA LYS A 45 4.09 9.55 11.66
C LYS A 45 3.79 8.39 12.62
N ALA A 46 2.50 8.12 12.87
CA ALA A 46 2.10 7.08 13.81
C ALA A 46 2.23 5.67 13.21
N ASP A 47 2.67 4.74 14.05
CA ASP A 47 2.49 3.31 13.81
C ASP A 47 0.99 3.01 13.79
N THR A 48 0.54 2.21 12.82
CA THR A 48 -0.86 1.84 12.61
C THR A 48 -1.50 1.22 13.84
N ALA A 49 -0.71 0.48 14.65
CA ALA A 49 -1.19 -0.10 15.90
C ALA A 49 -1.52 0.93 16.99
N LYS A 50 -1.00 2.16 16.88
CA LYS A 50 -1.17 3.25 17.86
C LYS A 50 -2.21 4.28 17.44
N ILE A 51 -2.82 4.11 16.26
CA ILE A 51 -3.84 5.04 15.75
C ILE A 51 -5.15 4.84 16.53
N PRO A 52 -5.74 5.91 17.08
CA PRO A 52 -7.02 5.80 17.79
C PRO A 52 -8.13 5.43 16.80
N ALA A 53 -8.85 4.35 17.10
CA ALA A 53 -9.87 3.79 16.21
C ALA A 53 -10.97 4.80 15.82
N GLY A 54 -11.31 5.74 16.71
CA GLY A 54 -12.30 6.79 16.46
C GLY A 54 -11.88 7.83 15.43
N ALA A 55 -10.58 8.01 15.18
CA ALA A 55 -10.06 8.99 14.21
C ALA A 55 -9.92 8.39 12.79
N ILE A 56 -9.86 7.07 12.66
CA ILE A 56 -9.72 6.38 11.36
C ILE A 56 -10.84 6.78 10.39
N PRO A 57 -12.14 6.78 10.77
CA PRO A 57 -13.21 7.16 9.84
C PRO A 57 -13.10 8.59 9.32
N VAL A 58 -12.55 9.51 10.12
CA VAL A 58 -12.33 10.91 9.71
C VAL A 58 -11.19 10.97 8.70
N PHE A 59 -10.05 10.34 9.02
CA PHE A 59 -8.91 10.26 8.11
C PHE A 59 -9.29 9.66 6.76
N MET A 60 -10.06 8.57 6.72
CA MET A 60 -10.44 7.88 5.49
C MET A 60 -11.33 8.72 4.55
N LYS A 61 -12.01 9.76 5.06
CA LYS A 61 -12.92 10.62 4.30
C LYS A 61 -12.23 11.82 3.65
N ILE A 62 -10.96 12.08 3.98
CA ILE A 62 -10.22 13.22 3.45
C ILE A 62 -10.00 13.02 1.94
N ASP A 63 -10.24 14.07 1.17
CA ASP A 63 -9.94 14.09 -0.26
C ASP A 63 -8.43 14.37 -0.46
N PRO A 64 -7.66 13.46 -1.09
CA PRO A 64 -6.23 13.65 -1.30
C PRO A 64 -5.90 14.91 -2.11
N GLU A 65 -6.79 15.40 -2.97
CA GLU A 65 -6.52 16.59 -3.78
C GLU A 65 -6.44 17.87 -2.93
N THR A 66 -7.16 17.89 -1.81
CA THR A 66 -7.19 19.03 -0.88
C THR A 66 -5.93 19.15 -0.02
N LEU A 67 -5.10 18.10 0.00
CA LEU A 67 -3.88 18.03 0.80
C LEU A 67 -2.67 18.64 0.08
N PRO A 68 -1.66 19.10 0.86
CA PRO A 68 -0.31 19.37 0.39
C PRO A 68 0.25 18.31 -0.54
N GLU A 69 0.93 18.71 -1.63
CA GLU A 69 1.46 17.77 -2.63
C GLU A 69 2.40 16.74 -2.00
N ARG A 70 3.18 17.19 -1.01
CA ARG A 70 4.10 16.35 -0.22
C ARG A 70 3.38 15.24 0.57
N GLN A 71 2.12 15.44 0.97
CA GLN A 71 1.34 14.53 1.79
C GLN A 71 0.43 13.61 0.98
N ARG A 72 0.09 13.94 -0.28
CA ARG A 72 -0.88 13.16 -1.09
C ARG A 72 -0.51 11.69 -1.22
N ILE A 73 0.71 11.39 -1.67
CA ILE A 73 1.17 10.01 -1.88
C ILE A 73 1.27 9.24 -0.55
N PRO A 74 1.93 9.78 0.51
CA PRO A 74 1.92 9.13 1.83
C PRO A 74 0.51 8.88 2.36
N TYR A 75 -0.41 9.85 2.20
CA TYR A 75 -1.80 9.74 2.63
C TYR A 75 -2.53 8.61 1.90
N GLU A 76 -2.43 8.55 0.57
CA GLU A 76 -3.04 7.49 -0.25
C GLU A 76 -2.53 6.10 0.15
N ALA A 77 -1.22 5.99 0.39
CA ALA A 77 -0.61 4.73 0.80
C ALA A 77 -1.05 4.31 2.21
N LYS A 78 -1.12 5.26 3.16
CA LYS A 78 -1.64 5.02 4.52
C LYS A 78 -3.13 4.65 4.53
N LYS A 79 -3.92 5.31 3.69
CA LYS A 79 -5.34 5.00 3.48
C LYS A 79 -5.50 3.56 2.96
N ALA A 80 -4.69 3.15 1.99
CA ALA A 80 -4.69 1.79 1.46
C ALA A 80 -4.28 0.75 2.51
N GLU A 81 -3.26 1.02 3.32
CA GLU A 81 -2.86 0.16 4.45
C GLU A 81 -4.01 -0.03 5.44
N LEU A 82 -4.61 1.07 5.90
CA LEU A 82 -5.74 1.03 6.84
C LEU A 82 -6.95 0.28 6.28
N GLN A 83 -7.24 0.44 4.98
CA GLN A 83 -8.29 -0.29 4.31
C GLN A 83 -7.99 -1.80 4.26
N ALA A 84 -6.76 -2.18 3.95
CA ALA A 84 -6.35 -3.58 3.91
C ALA A 84 -6.42 -4.24 5.29
N LEU A 85 -6.00 -3.53 6.34
CA LEU A 85 -6.11 -4.02 7.73
C LEU A 85 -7.57 -4.14 8.18
N ARG A 86 -8.41 -3.18 7.81
CA ARG A 86 -9.85 -3.25 8.05
C ARG A 86 -10.47 -4.47 7.37
N MET A 87 -10.15 -4.70 6.10
CA MET A 87 -10.60 -5.89 5.35
C MET A 87 -10.11 -7.18 6.01
N ALA A 88 -8.85 -7.24 6.46
CA ALA A 88 -8.33 -8.40 7.17
C ALA A 88 -9.09 -8.66 8.49
N ALA A 89 -9.44 -7.60 9.24
CA ALA A 89 -10.24 -7.72 10.45
C ALA A 89 -11.68 -8.18 10.17
N GLU A 90 -12.33 -7.61 9.14
CA GLU A 90 -13.68 -7.98 8.72
C GLU A 90 -13.73 -9.41 8.15
N SER A 91 -12.68 -9.85 7.47
CA SER A 91 -12.60 -11.19 6.86
C SER A 91 -12.74 -12.33 7.89
N LYS A 92 -12.34 -12.09 9.14
CA LYS A 92 -12.49 -13.05 10.25
C LYS A 92 -13.95 -13.22 10.70
N ARG A 93 -14.82 -12.27 10.37
CA ARG A 93 -16.24 -12.25 10.75
C ARG A 93 -17.16 -12.64 9.59
N LYS A 94 -16.68 -12.58 8.35
CA LYS A 94 -17.44 -12.93 7.16
C LYS A 94 -17.62 -14.46 7.04
N PRO A 95 -18.74 -14.90 6.46
CA PRO A 95 -18.95 -16.33 6.19
C PRO A 95 -17.96 -16.85 5.14
N PRO A 96 -17.80 -18.18 5.03
CA PRO A 96 -16.93 -18.80 4.03
C PRO A 96 -17.25 -18.39 2.58
N ILE A 97 -18.53 -18.37 2.22
CA ILE A 97 -18.97 -17.92 0.89
C ILE A 97 -19.38 -16.45 1.01
N ARG A 98 -18.67 -15.56 0.32
CA ARG A 98 -18.79 -14.10 0.49
C ARG A 98 -19.67 -13.40 -0.54
N MET A 99 -19.89 -14.03 -1.70
CA MET A 99 -20.65 -13.43 -2.82
C MET A 99 -21.85 -14.30 -3.28
N ALA A 100 -22.36 -15.18 -2.41
CA ALA A 100 -23.57 -15.96 -2.73
C ALA A 100 -24.75 -15.03 -3.07
N GLY A 101 -25.28 -15.17 -4.30
CA GLY A 101 -26.44 -14.41 -4.77
C GLY A 101 -26.18 -12.96 -5.16
N LYS A 102 -24.92 -12.49 -5.22
CA LYS A 102 -24.57 -11.18 -5.77
C LYS A 102 -24.25 -11.27 -7.26
N GLU A 103 -24.70 -10.28 -8.02
CA GLU A 103 -24.37 -10.19 -9.45
C GLU A 103 -22.87 -9.93 -9.66
N PRO A 104 -22.25 -10.51 -10.70
CA PRO A 104 -20.88 -10.20 -11.08
C PRO A 104 -20.73 -8.71 -11.35
N VAL A 105 -19.75 -8.09 -10.69
CA VAL A 105 -19.30 -6.76 -11.09
C VAL A 105 -18.49 -6.89 -12.38
N GLU A 106 -18.99 -6.31 -13.47
CA GLU A 106 -18.33 -6.39 -14.78
C GLU A 106 -17.17 -5.39 -14.95
N ASN A 107 -17.24 -4.25 -14.24
CA ASN A 107 -16.26 -3.17 -14.36
C ASN A 107 -15.46 -2.99 -13.07
N CYS A 108 -14.23 -3.48 -13.05
CA CYS A 108 -13.35 -3.36 -11.88
C CYS A 108 -12.77 -1.94 -11.78
N PRO A 109 -12.75 -1.33 -10.59
CA PRO A 109 -12.10 -0.04 -10.39
C PRO A 109 -10.58 -0.20 -10.60
N ARG A 110 -10.04 0.53 -11.59
CA ARG A 110 -8.60 0.61 -11.84
C ARG A 110 -8.12 2.00 -11.49
N GLU A 111 -7.19 2.08 -10.56
CA GLU A 111 -6.67 3.36 -10.12
C GLU A 111 -5.51 3.80 -11.03
N LYS A 112 -5.50 5.07 -11.41
CA LYS A 112 -4.31 5.68 -12.02
C LYS A 112 -3.33 6.00 -10.89
N GLY A 113 -2.08 5.60 -11.05
CA GLY A 113 -1.06 5.85 -10.03
C GLY A 113 0.27 6.29 -10.61
N THR A 114 1.21 6.56 -9.72
CA THR A 114 2.60 6.90 -10.07
C THR A 114 3.54 5.81 -9.58
N LYS A 115 4.73 5.71 -10.18
CA LYS A 115 5.75 4.77 -9.68
C LYS A 115 6.08 4.99 -8.20
N LYS A 116 6.13 6.25 -7.76
CA LYS A 116 6.37 6.62 -6.36
C LYS A 116 5.27 6.07 -5.43
N LEU A 117 4.00 6.07 -5.87
CA LEU A 117 2.92 5.45 -5.10
C LEU A 117 3.13 3.94 -4.97
N ILE A 118 3.51 3.24 -6.05
CA ILE A 118 3.80 1.80 -6.02
C ILE A 118 4.94 1.50 -5.03
N ASP A 119 6.04 2.23 -5.13
CA ASP A 119 7.19 2.07 -4.23
C ASP A 119 6.82 2.33 -2.77
N THR A 120 5.96 3.32 -2.51
CA THR A 120 5.45 3.63 -1.17
C THR A 120 4.57 2.50 -0.64
N LEU A 121 3.63 1.99 -1.45
CA LEU A 121 2.78 0.86 -1.07
C LEU A 121 3.61 -0.40 -0.76
N MET A 122 4.64 -0.68 -1.54
CA MET A 122 5.54 -1.81 -1.26
C MET A 122 6.26 -1.65 0.07
N GLY A 123 6.74 -0.44 0.38
CA GLY A 123 7.32 -0.12 1.70
C GLY A 123 6.34 -0.30 2.86
N MET A 124 5.03 -0.25 2.60
CA MET A 124 3.96 -0.43 3.58
C MET A 124 3.43 -1.86 3.63
N GLY A 125 4.17 -2.84 3.09
CA GLY A 125 3.81 -4.25 3.19
C GLY A 125 2.86 -4.74 2.10
N PHE A 126 2.65 -3.98 1.03
CA PHE A 126 2.04 -4.53 -0.19
C PHE A 126 3.07 -5.31 -0.99
N GLY A 127 2.74 -6.55 -1.33
CA GLY A 127 3.51 -7.31 -2.29
C GLY A 127 2.96 -7.15 -3.69
N GLN A 128 3.86 -7.04 -4.68
CA GLN A 128 3.48 -7.14 -6.09
C GLN A 128 3.17 -8.59 -6.45
N LEU A 129 2.08 -8.75 -7.20
CA LEU A 129 1.62 -10.01 -7.76
C LEU A 129 1.87 -10.02 -9.27
N ASP A 130 2.33 -11.16 -9.79
CA ASP A 130 2.40 -11.39 -11.22
C ASP A 130 1.01 -11.67 -11.79
N PRO A 131 0.75 -11.39 -13.09
CA PRO A 131 -0.53 -11.71 -13.71
C PRO A 131 -0.94 -13.18 -13.56
N GLN A 132 0.02 -14.10 -13.58
CA GLN A 132 -0.21 -15.54 -13.38
C GLN A 132 -0.66 -15.86 -11.95
N GLU A 133 -0.18 -15.11 -10.96
CA GLU A 133 -0.57 -15.25 -9.57
C GLU A 133 -2.02 -14.79 -9.36
N VAL A 134 -2.43 -13.73 -10.06
CA VAL A 134 -3.82 -13.27 -10.06
C VAL A 134 -4.73 -14.33 -10.69
N LEU A 135 -4.38 -14.87 -11.87
CA LEU A 135 -5.13 -15.95 -12.51
C LEU A 135 -5.23 -17.20 -11.62
N PHE A 136 -4.15 -17.52 -10.90
CA PHE A 136 -4.15 -18.59 -9.92
C PHE A 136 -5.13 -18.31 -8.77
N LEU A 137 -5.15 -17.09 -8.23
CA LEU A 137 -6.11 -16.68 -7.20
C LEU A 137 -7.54 -16.77 -7.70
N GLU A 138 -7.84 -16.27 -8.89
CA GLU A 138 -9.17 -16.36 -9.49
C GLU A 138 -9.63 -17.81 -9.60
N LYS A 139 -8.76 -18.69 -10.11
CA LYS A 139 -9.05 -20.12 -10.26
C LYS A 139 -9.28 -20.81 -8.91
N LYS A 140 -8.49 -20.48 -7.89
CA LYS A 140 -8.57 -21.14 -6.57
C LYS A 140 -9.70 -20.61 -5.70
N THR A 141 -9.94 -19.31 -5.73
CA THR A 141 -10.98 -18.66 -4.93
C THR A 141 -12.34 -18.65 -5.63
N ARG A 142 -12.38 -18.93 -6.94
CA ARG A 142 -13.52 -18.73 -7.84
C ARG A 142 -14.04 -17.29 -7.84
N CYS A 143 -13.17 -16.35 -7.48
CA CYS A 143 -13.46 -14.94 -7.52
C CYS A 143 -12.99 -14.37 -8.86
N THR A 144 -13.73 -13.41 -9.40
CA THR A 144 -13.23 -12.56 -10.51
C THR A 144 -12.23 -11.53 -9.98
N GLU A 145 -11.45 -10.90 -10.86
CA GLU A 145 -10.58 -9.78 -10.51
C GLU A 145 -11.28 -8.71 -9.65
N CYS A 146 -12.51 -8.34 -10.00
CA CYS A 146 -13.26 -7.33 -9.25
C CYS A 146 -13.60 -7.84 -7.84
N GLU A 147 -14.02 -9.09 -7.73
CA GLU A 147 -14.31 -9.73 -6.45
C GLU A 147 -13.03 -9.86 -5.59
N LEU A 148 -11.85 -10.05 -6.21
CA LEU A 148 -10.57 -10.02 -5.51
C LEU A 148 -10.22 -8.64 -4.95
N ILE A 149 -10.61 -7.55 -5.64
CA ILE A 149 -10.44 -6.17 -5.14
C ILE A 149 -11.26 -5.97 -3.86
N ASP A 150 -12.54 -6.35 -3.91
CA ASP A 150 -13.47 -6.09 -2.82
C ASP A 150 -13.25 -7.01 -1.61
N GLU A 151 -12.93 -8.29 -1.85
CA GLU A 151 -12.87 -9.30 -0.78
C GLU A 151 -11.47 -9.57 -0.24
N PHE A 152 -10.45 -9.38 -1.07
CA PHE A 152 -9.06 -9.67 -0.71
C PHE A 152 -8.16 -8.43 -0.72
N GLY A 153 -8.70 -7.26 -1.02
CA GLY A 153 -7.96 -6.01 -1.06
C GLY A 153 -6.91 -5.99 -2.17
N LEU A 154 -7.17 -6.69 -3.28
CA LEU A 154 -6.35 -6.55 -4.49
C LEU A 154 -6.44 -5.10 -4.96
N LYS A 155 -5.30 -4.46 -5.19
CA LYS A 155 -5.23 -3.11 -5.74
C LYS A 155 -4.63 -3.18 -7.12
N VAL A 156 -5.37 -2.70 -8.11
CA VAL A 156 -4.93 -2.65 -9.51
C VAL A 156 -4.58 -1.21 -9.86
N THR A 157 -3.30 -0.93 -10.04
CA THR A 157 -2.81 0.41 -10.35
C THR A 157 -2.18 0.45 -11.74
N ILE A 158 -2.63 1.38 -12.57
CA ILE A 158 -2.06 1.64 -13.90
C ILE A 158 -1.12 2.84 -13.79
N VAL A 159 0.16 2.60 -14.06
CA VAL A 159 1.19 3.64 -14.13
C VAL A 159 1.39 4.03 -15.60
N PRO A 160 1.21 5.31 -15.97
CA PRO A 160 1.43 5.76 -17.34
C PRO A 160 2.91 5.61 -17.73
N PRO A 161 3.20 5.46 -19.04
CA PRO A 161 4.56 5.26 -19.51
C PRO A 161 5.47 6.43 -19.16
N ASP A 162 6.65 6.15 -18.62
CA ASP A 162 7.68 7.17 -18.43
C ASP A 162 8.40 7.46 -19.75
N LYS A 163 8.03 8.57 -20.39
CA LYS A 163 8.65 9.05 -21.64
C LYS A 163 10.17 9.23 -21.50
N LYS A 164 10.67 9.56 -20.31
CA LYS A 164 12.11 9.75 -20.07
C LYS A 164 12.87 8.42 -20.07
N LYS A 165 12.20 7.32 -19.70
CA LYS A 165 12.78 5.96 -19.67
C LYS A 165 12.51 5.14 -20.94
N LYS A 166 11.96 5.78 -21.99
CA LYS A 166 11.56 5.12 -23.24
C LYS A 166 10.54 3.99 -23.05
N GLU A 167 9.79 4.01 -21.95
CA GLU A 167 8.68 3.08 -21.76
C GLU A 167 7.57 3.45 -22.75
N LYS A 168 7.12 2.48 -23.54
CA LYS A 168 6.11 2.71 -24.60
C LYS A 168 4.69 2.46 -24.13
N TYR A 169 4.51 1.64 -23.10
CA TYR A 169 3.20 1.15 -22.67
C TYR A 169 2.98 1.41 -21.18
N PRO A 170 1.73 1.70 -20.77
CA PRO A 170 1.39 1.79 -19.36
C PRO A 170 1.62 0.45 -18.67
N MET A 171 2.18 0.48 -17.47
CA MET A 171 2.42 -0.72 -16.66
C MET A 171 1.25 -0.94 -15.70
N ARG A 172 0.81 -2.18 -15.60
CA ARG A 172 -0.25 -2.62 -14.69
C ARG A 172 0.37 -3.33 -13.49
N TYR A 173 0.15 -2.78 -12.31
CA TYR A 173 0.60 -3.36 -11.04
C TYR A 173 -0.57 -3.97 -10.29
N TYR A 174 -0.42 -5.23 -9.90
CA TYR A 174 -1.31 -5.91 -8.95
C TYR A 174 -0.62 -5.90 -7.59
N LEU A 175 -1.24 -5.26 -6.61
CA LEU A 175 -0.70 -5.10 -5.28
C LEU A 175 -1.66 -5.71 -4.27
N MET A 176 -1.14 -6.46 -3.31
CA MET A 176 -1.94 -7.01 -2.23
C MET A 176 -1.17 -6.91 -0.92
N HIS A 177 -1.85 -6.48 0.14
CA HIS A 177 -1.23 -6.37 1.45
C HIS A 177 -0.91 -7.77 2.01
N GLN A 178 0.23 -7.94 2.68
CA GLN A 178 0.66 -9.22 3.25
C GLN A 178 -0.31 -9.80 4.28
N ASN A 179 -1.08 -8.95 4.95
CA ASN A 179 -2.13 -9.37 5.89
C ASN A 179 -3.43 -9.85 5.20
N SER A 180 -3.50 -9.83 3.87
CA SER A 180 -4.66 -10.37 3.15
C SER A 180 -4.72 -11.90 3.31
N PRO A 181 -5.92 -12.48 3.54
CA PRO A 181 -6.06 -13.93 3.63
C PRO A 181 -5.70 -14.66 2.33
N ALA A 182 -5.69 -13.98 1.18
CA ALA A 182 -5.23 -14.57 -0.09
C ALA A 182 -3.70 -14.68 -0.19
N TRP A 183 -2.94 -13.94 0.64
CA TRP A 183 -1.47 -13.95 0.60
C TRP A 183 -0.89 -15.33 0.94
N ALA A 184 -1.57 -16.07 1.80
CA ALA A 184 -1.33 -17.48 2.08
C ALA A 184 -1.25 -18.36 0.81
N LEU A 185 -2.23 -18.20 -0.09
CA LEU A 185 -2.33 -18.96 -1.34
C LEU A 185 -1.20 -18.59 -2.30
N ILE A 186 -0.85 -17.30 -2.34
CA ILE A 186 0.28 -16.80 -3.13
C ILE A 186 1.60 -17.36 -2.60
N ALA A 187 1.81 -17.35 -1.29
CA ALA A 187 3.01 -17.93 -0.69
C ALA A 187 3.13 -19.44 -0.99
N ALA A 188 2.01 -20.17 -1.02
CA ALA A 188 1.98 -21.57 -1.41
C ALA A 188 2.33 -21.76 -2.90
N TYR A 189 1.77 -20.92 -3.78
CA TYR A 189 2.05 -20.92 -5.22
C TYR A 189 3.53 -20.64 -5.50
N ARG A 190 4.11 -19.59 -4.90
CA ARG A 190 5.52 -19.22 -5.06
C ARG A 190 6.51 -20.30 -4.60
N LYS A 191 6.13 -21.10 -3.59
CA LYS A 191 6.95 -22.22 -3.09
C LYS A 191 6.91 -23.45 -4.00
N GLY A 192 6.19 -23.39 -5.13
CA GLY A 192 6.01 -24.53 -6.02
C GLY A 192 5.15 -25.63 -5.41
N SER A 193 4.43 -25.35 -4.32
CA SER A 193 3.51 -26.33 -3.74
C SER A 193 2.22 -26.32 -4.54
N GLU A 194 1.99 -27.38 -5.30
CA GLU A 194 0.69 -27.67 -5.92
C GLU A 194 -0.33 -28.07 -4.84
N GLY A 195 -0.72 -27.12 -3.98
CA GLY A 195 -1.95 -27.23 -3.17
C GLY A 195 -1.95 -28.23 -2.00
N GLY A 196 -0.82 -28.44 -1.31
CA GLY A 196 -0.72 -29.42 -0.21
C GLY A 196 -0.78 -28.89 1.22
N THR A 197 -0.81 -27.56 1.43
CA THR A 197 -0.99 -27.03 2.79
C THR A 197 -2.47 -26.82 3.04
N ASN A 198 -2.99 -27.48 4.07
CA ASN A 198 -4.31 -27.28 4.66
C ASN A 198 -4.46 -25.84 5.16
N PHE A 199 -4.44 -24.84 4.26
CA PHE A 199 -4.68 -23.45 4.62
C PHE A 199 -6.08 -23.26 5.18
N PHE A 200 -6.98 -24.20 4.89
CA PHE A 200 -8.36 -24.26 5.37
C PHE A 200 -8.72 -25.74 5.63
N GLY A 201 -8.34 -26.29 6.78
CA GLY A 201 -8.51 -27.71 7.14
C GLY A 201 -9.95 -28.25 7.20
N VAL A 202 -10.96 -27.51 6.74
CA VAL A 202 -12.34 -27.99 6.58
C VAL A 202 -12.99 -27.27 5.37
N GLY A 203 -12.97 -27.89 4.20
CA GLY A 203 -14.03 -27.73 3.19
C GLY A 203 -14.31 -26.35 2.58
N PHE A 204 -13.31 -25.52 2.31
CA PHE A 204 -13.53 -24.23 1.65
C PHE A 204 -13.47 -24.34 0.11
N PHE A 205 -14.62 -24.66 -0.52
CA PHE A 205 -14.80 -24.56 -1.96
C PHE A 205 -15.43 -23.20 -2.29
N GLY A 206 -14.65 -22.28 -2.86
CA GLY A 206 -15.15 -21.00 -3.38
C GLY A 206 -15.32 -19.91 -2.31
N ALA A 207 -14.47 -18.86 -2.37
CA ALA A 207 -14.62 -17.69 -1.51
C ALA A 207 -15.74 -16.77 -1.99
N CYS A 208 -15.98 -16.73 -3.30
CA CYS A 208 -17.02 -15.90 -3.90
C CYS A 208 -18.21 -16.74 -4.38
N ARG A 209 -17.98 -17.95 -4.92
CA ARG A 209 -19.00 -18.77 -5.59
C ARG A 209 -18.88 -20.26 -5.34
#